data_AF-A0A267EUA2-F1
#
_entry.id   AF-A0A267EUA2-F1
#
_cell.length_a   1.000
_cell.length_b   1.000
_cell.length_c   1.000
_cell.angle_alpha   90.00
_cell.angle_beta   90.00
_cell.angle_gamma   90.00
#
_symmetry.space_group_name_H-M   'P 1'
#
loop_
_entity.id
_entity.type
_entity.pdbx_description
1 polymer ?
#
loop_
_entity_poly.entity_id
_entity_poly.type
_entity_poly.pdbx_seq_one_letter_code
_entity_poly.pdbx_strand_id
1 'polypeptide(L)'
;MSHIPMDIDRDQRRDWFSMQLKATMNAEGGSFNDWFTGHLNYQIEHHLFPTMPRHSYPLVQPHVKRICSKHGIPYVEKPLGTAFADIIRSLKKSGELWFEAYYMPG
;
A
#
# COMPACT_ATOMS: atom_id res chain seq x y z
N MET A 1 -6.89 3.45 -1.25
CA MET A 1 -6.08 3.54 -2.48
C MET A 1 -4.67 3.95 -2.10
N SER A 2 -3.76 2.98 -2.05
CA SER A 2 -2.34 3.18 -1.77
C SER A 2 -1.62 3.95 -2.88
N HIS A 3 -0.62 4.75 -2.51
CA HIS A 3 0.33 5.33 -3.46
C HIS A 3 1.32 4.29 -4.04
N ILE A 4 1.37 3.09 -3.43
CA ILE A 4 2.17 1.95 -3.90
C ILE A 4 1.23 0.96 -4.61
N PRO A 5 1.54 0.54 -5.84
CA PRO A 5 0.65 -0.29 -6.64
C PRO A 5 0.48 -1.69 -6.03
N MET A 6 -0.78 -2.11 -5.91
CA MET A 6 -1.19 -3.43 -5.45
C MET A 6 -2.04 -4.08 -6.53
N ASP A 7 -1.89 -5.40 -6.71
CA ASP A 7 -2.71 -6.15 -7.67
C ASP A 7 -4.10 -6.41 -7.09
N ILE A 8 -5.11 -5.81 -7.72
CA ILE A 8 -6.51 -5.95 -7.33
C ILE A 8 -7.24 -6.61 -8.50
N ASP A 9 -7.43 -7.93 -8.39
CA ASP A 9 -8.35 -8.69 -9.25
C ASP A 9 -9.79 -8.15 -9.16
N ARG A 10 -10.67 -8.53 -10.10
CA ARG A 10 -12.10 -8.15 -10.19
C ARG A 10 -12.79 -8.17 -8.83
N ASP A 11 -13.77 -7.28 -8.62
CA ASP A 11 -14.50 -7.15 -7.34
C ASP A 11 -15.04 -8.49 -6.83
N GLN A 12 -14.42 -8.99 -5.76
CA GLN A 12 -14.76 -10.27 -5.11
C GLN A 12 -15.70 -10.07 -3.89
N ARG A 13 -16.36 -8.91 -3.74
CA ARG A 13 -17.24 -8.58 -2.59
C ARG A 13 -16.59 -8.83 -1.22
N ARG A 14 -15.33 -8.43 -1.06
CA ARG A 14 -14.61 -8.56 0.22
C ARG A 14 -15.09 -7.49 1.21
N ASP A 15 -14.99 -7.77 2.50
CA ASP A 15 -15.27 -6.77 3.53
C ASP A 15 -14.29 -5.59 3.44
N TRP A 16 -14.71 -4.43 3.93
CA TRP A 16 -13.96 -3.19 3.79
C TRP A 16 -12.53 -3.28 4.36
N PHE A 17 -12.35 -3.94 5.51
CA PHE A 17 -11.04 -4.05 6.18
C PHE A 17 -10.07 -4.87 5.34
N SER A 18 -10.49 -6.05 4.89
CA SER A 18 -9.71 -6.91 4.00
C SER A 18 -9.41 -6.22 2.66
N MET A 19 -10.33 -5.39 2.18
CA MET A 19 -10.13 -4.63 0.94
C MET A 19 -9.03 -3.56 1.08
N GLN A 20 -8.99 -2.82 2.20
CA GLN A 20 -7.94 -1.83 2.44
C GLN A 20 -6.56 -2.49 2.50
N LEU A 21 -6.45 -3.64 3.19
CA LEU A 21 -5.21 -4.41 3.29
C LEU A 21 -4.77 -5.07 1.99
N LYS A 22 -5.72 -5.46 1.11
CA LYS A 22 -5.39 -5.98 -0.22
C LYS A 22 -4.91 -4.86 -1.15
N ALA A 23 -5.57 -3.72 -1.10
CA ALA A 23 -5.32 -2.58 -1.99
C ALA A 23 -4.15 -1.69 -1.54
N THR A 24 -3.58 -1.97 -0.37
CA THR A 24 -2.59 -1.09 0.27
C THR A 24 -1.48 -1.90 0.92
N MET A 25 -0.27 -1.34 0.88
CA MET A 25 0.88 -1.86 1.61
C MET A 25 1.63 -0.72 2.29
N ASN A 26 2.40 -1.04 3.32
CA ASN A 26 3.30 -0.12 4.00
C ASN A 26 4.72 -0.19 3.43
N ALA A 27 5.47 0.89 3.66
CA ALA A 27 6.93 0.83 3.61
C ALA A 27 7.48 0.66 5.03
N GLU A 28 8.63 0.00 5.17
CA GLU A 28 9.26 -0.21 6.47
C GLU A 28 9.47 1.11 7.22
N GLY A 29 9.08 1.13 8.49
CA GLY A 29 9.29 2.27 9.38
C GLY A 29 10.70 2.38 9.94
N GLY A 30 10.86 3.33 10.86
CA GLY A 30 12.12 3.62 11.55
C GLY A 30 12.47 5.09 11.46
N SER A 31 13.23 5.60 12.44
CA SER A 31 13.40 7.05 12.65
C SER A 31 13.82 7.83 11.40
N PHE A 32 14.66 7.25 10.54
CA PHE A 32 15.04 7.86 9.26
C PHE A 32 13.89 7.86 8.25
N ASN A 33 13.25 6.71 8.01
CA ASN A 33 12.16 6.59 7.05
C ASN A 33 10.93 7.41 7.48
N ASP A 34 10.61 7.42 8.76
CA ASP A 34 9.48 8.16 9.33
C ASP A 34 9.68 9.68 9.16
N TRP A 35 10.91 10.17 9.36
CA TRP A 35 11.29 11.55 9.10
C TRP A 35 11.28 11.87 7.59
N PHE A 36 11.97 11.06 6.78
CA PHE A 36 12.15 11.29 5.34
C PHE A 36 10.82 11.27 4.59
N THR A 37 9.93 10.34 4.94
CA THR A 37 8.61 10.21 4.30
C THR A 37 7.53 11.03 5.00
N GLY A 38 7.81 11.64 6.16
CA GLY A 38 6.78 12.34 6.93
C GLY A 38 5.60 11.44 7.33
N HIS A 39 5.89 10.19 7.71
CA HIS A 39 4.94 9.11 8.02
C HIS A 39 4.10 8.60 6.84
N LEU A 40 4.45 8.90 5.58
CA LEU A 40 3.76 8.33 4.42
C LEU A 40 3.98 6.81 4.26
N ASN A 41 4.91 6.23 5.01
CA ASN A 41 5.18 4.79 5.07
C ASN A 41 4.08 3.97 5.78
N TYR A 42 3.12 4.62 6.47
CA TYR A 42 2.00 3.99 7.20
C TYR A 42 0.66 4.09 6.44
N GLN A 43 0.64 3.69 5.17
CA GLN A 43 -0.55 3.75 4.32
C GLN A 43 -1.70 2.85 4.81
N ILE A 44 -1.40 1.65 5.34
CA ILE A 44 -2.43 0.72 5.86
C ILE A 44 -3.19 1.40 7.00
N GLU A 45 -2.49 1.94 7.99
CA GLU A 45 -3.10 2.64 9.13
C GLU A 45 -3.87 3.87 8.67
N HIS A 46 -3.33 4.63 7.71
CA HIS A 46 -4.03 5.77 7.13
C HIS A 46 -5.36 5.38 6.48
N HIS A 47 -5.40 4.25 5.76
CA HIS A 47 -6.62 3.78 5.10
C HIS A 47 -7.63 3.15 6.07
N LEU A 48 -7.14 2.55 7.16
CA LEU A 48 -7.99 2.01 8.22
C LEU A 48 -8.53 3.11 9.14
N PHE A 49 -7.78 4.18 9.36
CA PHE A 49 -8.09 5.26 10.30
C PHE A 49 -7.77 6.65 9.70
N PRO A 50 -8.50 7.10 8.66
CA PRO A 50 -8.14 8.31 7.90
C PRO A 50 -8.20 9.60 8.72
N THR A 51 -8.97 9.62 9.82
CA THR A 51 -9.08 10.78 10.72
C THR A 51 -8.05 10.77 11.85
N MET A 52 -7.30 9.67 12.02
CA MET A 52 -6.30 9.54 13.08
C MET A 52 -5.05 10.39 12.76
N PRO A 53 -4.50 11.12 13.74
CA PRO A 53 -3.25 11.86 13.56
C PRO A 53 -2.08 10.95 13.15
N ARG A 54 -1.24 11.44 12.23
CA ARG A 54 -0.12 10.66 11.65
C ARG A 54 0.88 10.13 12.68
N HIS A 55 1.14 10.88 13.75
CA HIS A 55 2.03 10.47 14.83
C HIS A 55 1.47 9.30 15.67
N SER A 56 0.18 8.98 15.52
CA SER A 56 -0.44 7.83 16.18
C SER A 56 -0.32 6.54 15.38
N TYR A 57 0.02 6.59 14.08
CA TYR A 57 0.14 5.39 13.24
C TYR A 57 1.19 4.39 13.75
N PRO A 58 2.40 4.79 14.17
CA PRO A 58 3.38 3.85 14.73
C PRO A 58 2.87 3.14 15.99
N LEU A 59 2.00 3.81 16.77
CA LEU A 59 1.40 3.23 17.98
C LEU A 59 0.33 2.19 17.64
N VAL A 60 -0.46 2.42 16.58
CA VAL A 60 -1.56 1.53 16.20
C VAL A 60 -1.12 0.35 15.32
N GLN A 61 -0.03 0.51 14.56
CA GLN A 61 0.49 -0.51 13.64
C GLN A 61 0.65 -1.90 14.29
N PRO A 62 1.24 -2.06 15.50
CA PRO A 62 1.37 -3.37 16.13
C PRO A 62 0.03 -4.04 16.44
N HIS A 63 -1.02 -3.25 16.71
CA HIS A 63 -2.37 -3.77 16.94
C HIS A 63 -3.01 -4.24 15.64
N VAL A 64 -2.85 -3.48 14.55
CA VAL A 64 -3.32 -3.87 13.21
C VAL A 64 -2.64 -5.17 12.77
N LYS A 65 -1.32 -5.27 12.88
CA LYS A 65 -0.54 -6.50 12.59
C LYS A 65 -1.08 -7.71 13.37
N ARG A 66 -1.39 -7.52 14.65
CA ARG A 66 -1.95 -8.58 15.52
C ARG A 66 -3.32 -9.06 15.06
N ILE A 67 -4.22 -8.16 14.69
CA ILE A 67 -5.55 -8.50 14.15
C ILE A 67 -5.38 -9.24 12.82
N CYS A 68 -4.52 -8.75 11.92
CA CYS A 68 -4.25 -9.39 10.64
C CYS A 68 -3.75 -10.84 10.84
N SER A 69 -2.76 -11.03 11.72
CA SER A 69 -2.25 -12.36 12.07
C SER A 69 -3.32 -13.28 12.65
N LYS A 70 -4.16 -12.79 13.58
CA LYS A 70 -5.24 -13.56 14.20
C LYS A 70 -6.26 -14.08 13.19
N HIS A 71 -6.52 -13.32 12.13
CA HIS A 71 -7.54 -13.62 11.13
C HIS A 71 -6.96 -14.16 9.81
N GLY A 72 -5.65 -14.43 9.74
CA GLY A 72 -4.99 -14.92 8.52
C GLY A 72 -5.01 -13.92 7.37
N ILE A 73 -5.13 -12.62 7.66
CA ILE A 73 -5.14 -11.56 6.66
C ILE A 73 -3.69 -11.12 6.41
N PRO A 74 -3.21 -11.10 5.16
CA PRO A 74 -1.88 -10.62 4.85
C PRO A 74 -1.74 -9.13 5.20
N TYR A 75 -0.71 -8.80 5.97
CA TYR A 75 -0.26 -7.44 6.18
C TYR A 75 1.05 -7.28 5.40
N VAL A 76 1.07 -6.39 4.41
CA VAL A 76 2.21 -6.23 3.48
C VAL A 76 3.01 -4.99 3.84
N GLU A 77 4.29 -5.18 4.10
CA GLU A 77 5.28 -4.13 4.37
C GLU A 77 6.55 -4.45 3.58
N LYS A 78 7.14 -3.45 2.92
CA LYS A 78 8.36 -3.62 2.12
C LYS A 78 9.40 -2.55 2.45
N PRO A 79 10.70 -2.82 2.24
CA PRO A 79 11.71 -1.77 2.31
C PRO A 79 11.37 -0.59 1.39
N LEU A 80 11.67 0.63 1.84
CA LEU A 80 11.33 1.86 1.10
C LEU A 80 11.86 1.86 -0.34
N GLY A 81 13.09 1.37 -0.55
CA GLY A 81 13.68 1.25 -1.89
C GLY A 81 12.92 0.26 -2.80
N THR A 82 12.45 -0.85 -2.24
CA THR A 82 11.63 -1.83 -2.97
C THR A 82 10.27 -1.24 -3.34
N ALA A 83 9.60 -0.56 -2.40
CA ALA A 83 8.35 0.14 -2.65
C ALA A 83 8.48 1.19 -3.75
N PHE A 84 9.57 1.96 -3.75
CA PHE A 84 9.85 2.93 -4.81
C PHE A 84 10.08 2.26 -6.18
N ALA A 85 10.85 1.17 -6.21
CA ALA A 85 11.07 0.41 -7.44
C ALA A 85 9.77 -0.19 -8.01
N ASP A 86 8.84 -0.61 -7.15
CA ASP A 86 7.51 -1.09 -7.56
C ASP A 86 6.68 0.02 -8.24
N ILE A 87 6.73 1.25 -7.72
CA ILE A 87 6.07 2.42 -8.33
C ILE A 87 6.63 2.66 -9.74
N ILE A 88 7.95 2.73 -9.90
CA ILE A 88 8.58 2.96 -11.21
C ILE A 88 8.23 1.85 -12.20
N ARG A 89 8.27 0.58 -11.76
CA ARG A 89 7.87 -0.56 -12.59
C ARG A 89 6.41 -0.48 -13.02
N SER A 90 5.50 -0.09 -12.13
CA SER A 90 4.08 0.09 -12.47
C SER A 90 3.89 1.23 -13.47
N LEU A 91 4.56 2.37 -13.29
CA LEU A 91 4.47 3.49 -14.22
C LEU A 91 4.96 3.08 -15.62
N LYS A 92 6.08 2.35 -15.69
CA LYS A 92 6.59 1.81 -16.96
C LYS A 92 5.56 0.90 -17.64
N LYS A 93 5.01 -0.08 -16.91
CA LYS A 93 4.00 -1.01 -17.43
C LYS A 93 2.74 -0.28 -17.91
N SER A 94 2.25 0.70 -17.16
CA SER A 94 1.10 1.51 -17.56
C SER A 94 1.39 2.32 -18.82
N GLY A 95 2.61 2.85 -18.97
CA GLY A 95 3.05 3.54 -20.18
C GLY A 95 3.09 2.64 -21.41
N GLU A 96 3.62 1.42 -21.26
CA GLU A 96 3.65 0.41 -22.33
C GLU A 96 2.23 0.03 -22.78
N LEU A 97 1.33 -0.29 -21.83
CA LEU A 97 -0.06 -0.61 -22.13
C LEU A 97 -0.80 0.54 -22.83
N TRP A 98 -0.56 1.78 -22.41
CA TRP A 98 -1.14 2.96 -23.07
C TRP A 98 -0.61 3.11 -24.49
N PHE A 99 0.70 2.97 -24.69
CA PHE A 99 1.30 3.07 -26.02
C PHE A 99 0.74 1.99 -26.97
N GLU A 100 0.64 0.74 -26.51
CA GLU A 100 0.04 -0.36 -27.28
C GLU A 100 -1.42 -0.06 -27.67
N ALA A 101 -2.25 0.38 -26.71
CA ALA A 101 -3.66 0.62 -26.95
C ALA A 101 -3.96 1.74 -27.96
N TYR A 102 -3.09 2.77 -28.05
CA TYR A 102 -3.37 3.98 -28.85
C TYR A 102 -2.49 4.12 -30.10
N TYR A 103 -1.31 3.50 -30.15
CA TYR A 103 -0.35 3.67 -31.26
C TYR A 103 0.03 2.37 -31.97
N MET A 104 -0.31 1.20 -31.40
CA MET A 104 -0.16 -0.10 -32.05
C MET A 104 -1.48 -0.91 -31.97
N PRO A 105 -2.65 -0.35 -32.36
CA PRO A 105 -3.87 -1.14 -32.39
C PRO A 105 -3.70 -2.22 -33.47
N GLY A 106 -3.73 -3.49 -33.03
CA GLY A 106 -3.80 -4.64 -33.94
C GLY A 106 -5.04 -4.63 -34.82
#